data_AF-A0A535ZRA7-F1
#
_entry.id   AF-A0A535ZRA7-F1
#
_cell.length_a   1.000
_cell.length_b   1.000
_cell.length_c   1.000
_cell.angle_alpha   90.00
_cell.angle_beta   90.00
_cell.angle_gamma   90.00
#
_symmetry.space_group_name_H-M   'P 1'
#
loop_
_entity.id
_entity.type
_entity.pdbx_description
1 polymer ?
#
loop_
_entity_poly.entity_id
_entity_poly.type
_entity_poly.pdbx_seq_one_letter_code
_entity_poly.pdbx_strand_id
1 'polypeptide(L)'
;MSVFNLRLESVQRKTGGRIHLTPKVPRSGPVTTLCGKTLAASSYVAVEKDADCTNCKRRSMDPSRISGAFFAQEEGSQLLQLSLEQARARRPAGKAAPSSSKPLVRVLPPPPPAVPDRIGELYTNGFKAAGEGLWRSQAGVLVRMRKQGREWRFAELVFEGSVVATRQDGGLKLRAGDVEVRPTNDGFEVRAKRT
;
A
#
# COMPACT_ATOMS: atom_id res chain seq x y z
N MET A 1 -21.32 -7.93 -8.15
CA MET A 1 -20.53 -9.12 -8.53
C MET A 1 -19.40 -9.28 -7.51
N SER A 2 -19.48 -10.28 -6.62
CA SER A 2 -18.43 -10.56 -5.61
C SER A 2 -17.50 -11.63 -6.17
N VAL A 3 -16.25 -11.26 -6.47
CA VAL A 3 -15.32 -12.07 -7.30
C VAL A 3 -14.40 -12.97 -6.46
N PHE A 4 -14.65 -13.14 -5.16
CA PHE A 4 -13.85 -14.05 -4.33
C PHE A 4 -14.74 -14.92 -3.44
N ASN A 5 -15.16 -16.07 -3.96
CA ASN A 5 -15.68 -17.18 -3.14
C ASN A 5 -14.51 -17.91 -2.46
N LEU A 6 -13.76 -17.21 -1.61
CA LEU A 6 -12.74 -17.83 -0.76
C LEU A 6 -13.45 -18.65 0.32
N ARG A 7 -13.32 -19.98 0.25
CA ARG A 7 -13.84 -20.89 1.29
C ARG A 7 -12.98 -20.72 2.54
N LEU A 8 -13.58 -20.24 3.61
CA LEU A 8 -12.94 -20.14 4.91
C LEU A 8 -13.03 -21.50 5.61
N GLU A 9 -11.94 -21.91 6.24
CA GLU A 9 -11.85 -23.16 6.99
C GLU A 9 -11.93 -22.87 8.49
N SER A 10 -12.62 -23.74 9.22
CA SER A 10 -12.78 -23.64 10.67
C SER A 10 -11.67 -24.41 11.37
N VAL A 11 -11.04 -23.77 12.36
CA VAL A 11 -9.99 -24.35 13.20
C VAL A 11 -10.31 -24.20 14.67
N GLN A 12 -10.01 -25.24 15.44
CA GLN A 12 -10.14 -25.26 16.88
C GLN A 12 -8.81 -25.69 17.50
N ARG A 13 -8.52 -25.21 18.71
CA ARG A 13 -7.40 -25.74 19.50
C ARG A 13 -7.69 -27.18 19.94
N LYS A 14 -6.67 -28.03 19.95
CA LYS A 14 -6.78 -29.41 20.46
C LYS A 14 -7.14 -29.47 21.95
N THR A 15 -6.74 -28.46 22.71
CA THR A 15 -7.13 -28.31 24.13
C THR A 15 -8.59 -27.86 24.31
N GLY A 16 -9.38 -27.80 23.24
CA GLY A 16 -10.74 -27.26 23.24
C GLY A 16 -10.79 -25.74 23.19
N GLY A 17 -12.01 -25.21 23.18
CA GLY A 17 -12.29 -23.77 23.15
C GLY A 17 -13.05 -23.32 21.91
N ARG A 18 -13.00 -22.01 21.62
CA ARG A 18 -13.76 -21.40 20.52
C ARG A 18 -13.23 -21.83 19.15
N ILE A 19 -14.15 -22.01 18.21
CA ILE A 19 -13.82 -22.27 16.81
C ILE A 19 -13.55 -20.94 16.10
N HIS A 20 -12.44 -20.89 15.36
CA HIS A 20 -11.94 -19.72 14.65
C HIS A 20 -11.94 -19.97 13.14
N LEU A 21 -12.04 -18.92 12.34
CA LEU A 21 -11.90 -19.01 10.87
C LEU A 21 -10.47 -18.69 10.45
N THR A 22 -10.00 -19.41 9.44
CA THR A 22 -8.76 -19.15 8.71
C THR A 22 -9.03 -19.23 7.20
N PRO A 23 -8.34 -18.47 6.35
CA PRO A 23 -8.48 -18.60 4.90
C PRO A 23 -8.11 -19.99 4.37
N LYS A 24 -7.13 -20.64 5.00
CA LYS A 24 -6.70 -22.00 4.67
C LYS A 24 -6.03 -22.62 5.89
N VAL A 25 -6.19 -23.92 6.10
CA VAL A 25 -5.41 -24.67 7.09
C VAL A 25 -4.13 -25.18 6.42
N PRO A 26 -2.94 -24.73 6.88
CA PRO A 26 -1.69 -25.22 6.31
C PRO A 26 -1.47 -26.69 6.71
N ARG A 27 -0.83 -27.46 5.81
CA ARG A 27 -0.52 -28.89 6.04
C ARG A 27 0.49 -29.08 7.18
N SER A 28 1.38 -28.11 7.38
CA SER A 28 2.35 -28.05 8.46
C SER A 28 2.63 -26.58 8.79
N GLY A 29 2.96 -26.31 10.06
CA GLY A 29 3.28 -24.94 10.52
C GLY A 29 2.18 -24.28 11.35
N PRO A 30 2.40 -23.04 11.81
CA PRO A 30 1.41 -22.28 12.55
C PRO A 30 0.29 -21.76 11.65
N VAL A 31 -0.93 -21.65 12.18
CA VAL A 31 -2.08 -21.07 11.45
C VAL A 31 -2.49 -19.73 12.07
N THR A 32 -2.63 -18.71 11.22
CA THR A 32 -3.12 -17.39 11.63
C THR A 32 -4.61 -17.28 11.31
N THR A 33 -5.41 -17.09 12.36
CA THR A 33 -6.87 -16.95 12.25
C THR A 33 -7.28 -15.53 11.87
N LEU A 34 -8.49 -15.35 11.32
CA LEU A 34 -9.04 -14.03 10.95
C LEU A 34 -9.11 -13.04 12.11
N CYS A 35 -9.22 -13.53 13.36
CA CYS A 35 -9.21 -12.66 14.54
C CYS A 35 -7.79 -12.21 14.96
N GLY A 36 -6.74 -12.63 14.24
CA GLY A 36 -5.35 -12.26 14.49
C GLY A 36 -4.65 -13.15 15.53
N LYS A 37 -5.21 -14.32 15.86
CA LYS A 37 -4.52 -15.28 16.73
C LYS A 37 -3.72 -16.26 15.89
N THR A 38 -2.47 -16.47 16.26
CA THR A 38 -1.60 -17.52 15.71
C THR A 38 -1.68 -18.75 16.60
N LEU A 39 -2.06 -19.89 16.02
CA LEU A 39 -2.03 -21.18 16.68
C LEU A 39 -0.76 -21.92 16.24
N ALA A 40 0.03 -22.40 17.20
CA ALA A 40 1.26 -23.12 16.91
C ALA A 40 1.00 -24.42 16.14
N ALA A 41 1.98 -24.87 15.36
CA ALA A 41 1.93 -26.16 14.70
C ALA A 41 1.54 -27.26 15.70
N SER A 42 0.70 -28.20 15.29
CA SER A 42 0.15 -29.30 16.12
C SER A 42 -0.79 -28.91 17.27
N SER A 43 -1.00 -27.63 17.58
CA SER A 43 -1.89 -27.17 18.67
C SER A 43 -3.36 -27.01 18.25
N TYR A 44 -3.67 -27.21 16.97
CA TYR A 44 -5.00 -27.02 16.40
C TYR A 44 -5.42 -28.21 15.52
N VAL A 45 -6.72 -28.26 15.23
CA VAL A 45 -7.38 -29.21 14.32
C VAL A 45 -8.36 -28.44 13.43
N ALA A 46 -8.46 -28.86 12.16
CA ALA A 46 -9.53 -28.42 11.28
C ALA A 46 -10.83 -29.08 11.74
N VAL A 47 -11.92 -28.32 11.79
CA VAL A 47 -13.25 -28.80 12.17
C VAL A 47 -14.25 -28.36 11.11
N GLU A 48 -15.27 -29.18 10.84
CA GLU A 48 -16.36 -28.83 9.90
C GLU A 48 -17.46 -27.99 10.56
N LYS A 49 -17.35 -27.73 11.86
CA LYS A 49 -18.31 -26.92 12.62
C LYS A 49 -18.17 -25.43 12.29
N ASP A 50 -19.30 -24.72 12.35
CA ASP A 50 -19.32 -23.27 12.21
C ASP A 50 -18.45 -22.57 13.26
N ALA A 51 -17.86 -21.44 12.88
CA ALA A 51 -17.00 -20.70 13.80
C ALA A 51 -17.79 -20.06 14.94
N ASP A 52 -17.33 -20.20 16.18
CA ASP A 52 -17.94 -19.57 17.36
C ASP A 52 -17.38 -18.18 17.66
N CYS A 53 -16.24 -17.83 17.06
CA CYS A 53 -15.60 -16.55 17.32
C CYS A 53 -16.32 -15.39 16.61
N THR A 54 -16.96 -14.51 17.38
CA THR A 54 -17.66 -13.30 16.87
C THR A 54 -16.78 -12.42 15.99
N ASN A 55 -15.50 -12.26 16.36
CA ASN A 55 -14.53 -11.50 15.55
C ASN A 55 -14.24 -12.16 14.21
N CYS A 56 -14.19 -13.50 14.14
CA CYS A 56 -14.01 -14.23 12.89
C CYS A 56 -15.26 -14.07 12.00
N LYS A 57 -16.48 -14.23 12.53
CA LYS A 57 -17.74 -14.02 11.79
C LYS A 57 -17.88 -12.61 11.22
N ARG A 58 -17.48 -11.59 11.99
CA ARG A 58 -17.53 -10.21 11.52
C ARG A 58 -16.50 -9.96 10.40
N ARG A 59 -15.29 -10.52 10.54
CA ARG A 59 -14.19 -10.32 9.58
C ARG A 59 -14.31 -11.20 8.33
N SER A 60 -15.11 -12.26 8.36
CA SER A 60 -15.39 -13.09 7.17
C SER A 60 -16.27 -12.39 6.13
N MET A 61 -16.90 -11.27 6.46
CA MET A 61 -17.66 -10.44 5.51
C MET A 61 -16.80 -9.36 4.82
N ASP A 62 -15.51 -9.24 5.19
CA ASP A 62 -14.60 -8.20 4.70
C ASP A 62 -13.50 -8.82 3.83
N PRO A 63 -13.57 -8.70 2.50
CA PRO A 63 -12.62 -9.32 1.57
C PRO A 63 -11.18 -8.89 1.81
N SER A 64 -10.94 -7.62 2.15
CA SER A 64 -9.60 -7.08 2.37
C SER A 64 -8.91 -7.76 3.57
N ARG A 65 -9.68 -8.12 4.61
CA ARG A 65 -9.15 -8.81 5.78
C ARG A 65 -8.87 -10.28 5.52
N ILE A 66 -9.66 -10.93 4.67
CA ILE A 66 -9.43 -12.31 4.27
C ILE A 66 -8.12 -12.40 3.47
N SER A 67 -7.92 -11.49 2.51
CA SER A 67 -6.66 -11.41 1.76
C SER A 67 -5.47 -11.17 2.68
N GLY A 68 -5.58 -10.23 3.63
CA GLY A 68 -4.51 -9.94 4.59
C GLY A 68 -4.14 -11.15 5.46
N ALA A 69 -5.13 -11.92 5.92
CA ALA A 69 -4.88 -13.13 6.69
C ALA A 69 -4.22 -14.24 5.85
N PHE A 70 -4.55 -14.34 4.56
CA PHE A 70 -3.92 -15.28 3.64
C PHE A 70 -2.44 -14.94 3.40
N PHE A 71 -2.10 -13.66 3.22
CA PHE A 71 -0.71 -13.21 3.08
C PHE A 71 0.13 -13.34 4.35
N ALA A 72 -0.52 -13.37 5.52
CA ALA A 72 0.16 -13.61 6.79
C ALA A 72 0.52 -15.09 7.04
N GLN A 73 0.10 -16.00 6.16
CA GLN A 73 0.50 -17.41 6.18
C GLN A 73 1.75 -17.63 5.32
N GLU A 74 2.49 -18.70 5.62
CA GLU A 74 3.73 -19.10 4.93
C GLU A 74 3.54 -19.19 3.40
N GLU A 75 2.43 -19.73 2.93
CA GLU A 75 2.18 -19.85 1.49
C GLU A 75 1.89 -18.49 0.83
N GLY A 76 1.23 -17.58 1.56
CA GLY A 76 0.95 -16.23 1.08
C GLY A 76 2.20 -15.34 1.03
N SER A 77 3.10 -15.48 2.00
CA SER A 77 4.38 -14.76 2.01
C SER A 77 5.31 -15.25 0.89
N GLN A 78 5.30 -16.55 0.59
CA GLN A 78 6.04 -17.12 -0.54
C GLN A 78 5.51 -16.61 -1.90
N LEU A 79 4.20 -16.50 -2.08
CA LEU A 79 3.61 -15.92 -3.29
C LEU A 79 3.98 -14.44 -3.45
N LEU A 80 3.98 -13.67 -2.36
CA LEU A 80 4.44 -12.29 -2.37
C LEU A 80 5.92 -12.21 -2.76
N GLN A 81 6.76 -13.09 -2.21
CA GLN A 81 8.18 -13.14 -2.52
C GLN A 81 8.44 -13.47 -3.99
N LEU A 82 7.77 -14.47 -4.55
CA LEU A 82 7.86 -14.81 -5.99
C LEU A 82 7.38 -13.65 -6.87
N SER A 83 6.31 -12.94 -6.48
CA SER A 83 5.83 -11.76 -7.20
C SER A 83 6.85 -10.62 -7.18
N LEU A 84 7.50 -10.38 -6.04
CA LEU A 84 8.57 -9.40 -5.90
C LEU A 84 9.82 -9.78 -6.72
N GLU A 85 10.17 -11.07 -6.81
CA GLU A 85 11.26 -11.56 -7.64
C GLU A 85 10.97 -11.35 -9.13
N GLN A 86 9.75 -11.64 -9.58
CA GLN A 86 9.32 -11.34 -10.96
C GLN A 86 9.30 -9.83 -11.25
N ALA A 87 8.86 -9.01 -10.30
CA ALA A 87 8.89 -7.56 -10.43
C ALA A 87 10.32 -7.00 -10.48
N ARG A 88 11.26 -7.60 -9.74
CA ARG A 88 12.69 -7.28 -9.82
C ARG A 88 13.29 -7.71 -11.16
N ALA A 89 12.93 -8.88 -11.69
CA ALA A 89 13.39 -9.36 -12.99
C ALA A 89 12.88 -8.51 -14.17
N ARG A 90 11.73 -7.84 -14.01
CA ARG A 90 11.17 -6.90 -15.00
C ARG A 90 11.73 -5.48 -14.91
N ARG A 91 12.68 -5.19 -14.00
CA ARG A 91 13.36 -3.89 -14.00
C ARG A 91 14.30 -3.79 -15.20
N PRO A 92 14.20 -2.76 -16.06
CA PRO A 92 15.21 -2.52 -17.08
C PRO A 92 16.57 -2.24 -16.41
N ALA A 93 17.63 -2.85 -16.96
CA ALA A 93 19.00 -2.75 -16.46
C ALA A 93 19.46 -1.28 -16.46
N GLY A 94 19.47 -0.66 -15.29
CA GLY A 94 19.74 0.77 -15.16
C GLY A 94 20.03 1.18 -13.73
N LYS A 95 21.04 0.54 -13.12
CA LYS A 95 22.04 1.09 -12.18
C LYS A 95 22.63 -0.04 -11.35
N ALA A 96 23.93 -0.25 -11.53
CA ALA A 96 24.74 -1.15 -10.76
C ALA A 96 24.63 -0.86 -9.26
N ALA A 97 24.58 -1.93 -8.47
CA ALA A 97 24.78 -1.87 -7.03
C ALA A 97 26.28 -1.63 -6.75
N PRO A 98 26.69 -0.66 -5.91
CA PRO A 98 28.03 -0.65 -5.40
C PRO A 98 28.15 -1.72 -4.30
N SER A 99 29.01 -2.70 -4.53
CA SER A 99 29.57 -3.56 -3.50
C SER A 99 30.58 -2.77 -2.67
N SER A 100 30.42 -2.68 -1.35
CA SER A 100 31.57 -2.61 -0.46
C SER A 100 31.18 -2.98 0.96
N SER A 101 31.99 -3.88 1.51
CA SER A 101 32.17 -4.25 2.90
C SER A 101 31.99 -3.12 3.91
N LYS A 102 31.41 -3.49 5.07
CA LYS A 102 31.31 -2.65 6.27
C LYS A 102 32.70 -2.17 6.71
N PRO A 103 32.78 -0.97 7.31
CA PRO A 103 32.88 -0.93 8.77
C PRO A 103 31.74 -0.13 9.40
N LEU A 104 31.37 -0.52 10.62
CA LEU A 104 30.24 0.03 11.37
C LEU A 104 30.59 1.44 11.89
N VAL A 105 30.52 2.46 11.04
CA VAL A 105 30.48 3.86 11.48
C VAL A 105 29.02 4.17 11.80
N ARG A 106 28.73 4.52 13.05
CA ARG A 106 27.41 5.01 13.47
C ARG A 106 27.24 6.43 12.92
N VAL A 107 26.97 6.51 11.61
CA VAL A 107 26.64 7.76 10.92
C VAL A 107 25.26 8.17 11.41
N LEU A 108 25.20 9.26 12.18
CA LEU A 108 23.94 9.98 12.41
C LEU A 108 23.31 10.20 11.03
N PRO A 109 22.06 9.79 10.78
CA PRO A 109 21.48 9.94 9.45
C PRO A 109 21.61 11.40 9.02
N PRO A 110 22.15 11.66 7.82
CA PRO A 110 22.27 13.03 7.32
C PRO A 110 20.90 13.68 7.38
N PRO A 111 20.81 15.00 7.68
CA PRO A 111 19.55 15.71 7.65
C PRO A 111 18.89 15.43 6.28
N PRO A 112 17.59 15.09 6.26
CA PRO A 112 16.91 14.78 5.00
C PRO A 112 17.18 15.93 4.03
N PRO A 113 17.56 15.64 2.77
CA PRO A 113 17.88 16.67 1.81
C PRO A 113 16.71 17.63 1.75
N ALA A 114 17.01 18.93 1.93
CA ALA A 114 16.00 19.98 1.90
C ALA A 114 15.24 19.84 0.57
N VAL A 115 14.00 19.38 0.66
CA VAL A 115 13.15 19.27 -0.51
C VAL A 115 12.90 20.70 -0.98
N PRO A 116 13.27 21.07 -2.22
CA PRO A 116 13.07 22.43 -2.69
C PRO A 116 11.58 22.77 -2.63
N ASP A 117 11.24 24.00 -2.27
CA ASP A 117 9.86 24.47 -2.09
C ASP A 117 8.99 24.30 -3.35
N ARG A 118 9.65 24.21 -4.52
CA ARG A 118 9.03 23.99 -5.82
C ARG A 118 9.85 23.03 -6.68
N ILE A 119 9.15 22.09 -7.32
CA ILE A 119 9.69 21.16 -8.31
C ILE A 119 8.89 21.32 -9.59
N GLY A 120 9.38 22.20 -10.47
CA GLY A 120 8.71 22.57 -11.72
C GLY A 120 7.29 23.08 -11.47
N GLU A 121 6.29 22.29 -11.85
CA GLU A 121 4.86 22.61 -11.71
C GLU A 121 4.27 22.31 -10.30
N LEU A 122 5.02 21.66 -9.42
CA LEU A 122 4.57 21.27 -8.07
C LEU A 122 5.17 22.14 -6.96
N TYR A 123 4.34 22.65 -6.07
CA TYR A 123 4.75 23.19 -4.77
C TYR A 123 4.81 22.05 -3.75
N THR A 124 6.00 21.80 -3.18
CA THR A 124 6.26 20.60 -2.36
C THR A 124 5.75 20.72 -0.92
N ASN A 125 5.44 21.94 -0.47
CA ASN A 125 4.85 22.19 0.84
C ASN A 125 3.50 21.46 0.97
N GLY A 126 3.36 20.65 2.02
CA GLY A 126 2.19 19.79 2.23
C GLY A 126 2.24 18.43 1.51
N PHE A 127 3.32 18.13 0.79
CA PHE A 127 3.55 16.82 0.16
C PHE A 127 4.73 16.08 0.79
N LYS A 128 4.63 14.75 0.81
CA LYS A 128 5.72 13.83 1.14
C LYS A 128 6.17 13.12 -0.14
N ALA A 129 7.48 13.04 -0.36
CA ALA A 129 8.02 12.25 -1.47
C ALA A 129 7.70 10.76 -1.26
N ALA A 130 7.10 10.12 -2.27
CA ALA A 130 6.70 8.71 -2.27
C ALA A 130 7.49 7.86 -3.29
N GLY A 131 8.31 8.50 -4.12
CA GLY A 131 9.13 7.88 -5.15
C GLY A 131 9.71 8.91 -6.11
N GLU A 132 10.44 8.48 -7.14
CA GLU A 132 10.94 9.39 -8.18
C GLU A 132 9.76 10.02 -8.94
N GLY A 133 9.63 11.34 -8.84
CA GLY A 133 8.51 12.08 -9.44
C GLY A 133 7.16 11.81 -8.79
N LEU A 134 7.06 11.10 -7.66
CA LEU A 134 5.80 10.79 -7.01
C LEU A 134 5.68 11.47 -5.65
N TRP A 135 4.58 12.17 -5.45
CA TRP A 135 4.32 12.99 -4.26
C TRP A 135 2.97 12.64 -3.67
N ARG A 136 2.90 12.58 -2.34
CA ARG A 136 1.70 12.22 -1.60
C ARG A 136 1.28 13.35 -0.66
N SER A 137 0.04 13.79 -0.74
CA SER A 137 -0.54 14.77 0.18
C SER A 137 -1.00 14.12 1.50
N GLN A 138 -1.38 14.95 2.48
CA GLN A 138 -1.90 14.45 3.76
C GLN A 138 -3.26 13.77 3.60
N ALA A 139 -4.13 14.26 2.72
CA ALA A 139 -5.42 13.61 2.42
C ALA A 139 -5.29 12.37 1.54
N GLY A 140 -4.07 11.94 1.19
CA GLY A 140 -3.82 10.73 0.42
C GLY A 140 -3.85 10.91 -1.10
N VAL A 141 -3.83 12.14 -1.59
CA VAL A 141 -3.71 12.43 -3.03
C VAL A 141 -2.31 12.07 -3.51
N LEU A 142 -2.23 11.34 -4.63
CA LEU A 142 -0.97 11.04 -5.30
C LEU A 142 -0.81 11.95 -6.51
N VAL A 143 0.30 12.67 -6.57
CA VAL A 143 0.69 13.54 -7.69
C VAL A 143 1.92 12.96 -8.35
N ARG A 144 1.79 12.68 -9.65
CA ARG A 144 2.89 12.18 -10.49
C ARG A 144 3.42 13.31 -11.37
N MET A 145 4.71 13.54 -11.25
CA MET A 145 5.52 14.44 -12.04
C MET A 145 6.31 13.62 -13.05
N ARG A 146 6.34 14.07 -14.31
CA ARG A 146 7.21 13.52 -15.35
C ARG A 146 8.39 14.45 -15.58
N LYS A 147 9.57 13.89 -15.79
CA LYS A 147 10.75 14.66 -16.14
C LYS A 147 10.76 14.91 -17.65
N GLN A 148 10.68 16.17 -18.06
CA GLN A 148 10.82 16.61 -19.45
C GLN A 148 12.13 17.40 -19.57
N GLY A 149 13.20 16.74 -20.02
CA GLY A 149 14.54 17.33 -20.05
C GLY A 149 15.08 17.61 -18.64
N ARG A 150 15.29 18.89 -18.31
CA ARG A 150 15.73 19.35 -16.98
C ARG A 150 14.56 19.74 -16.05
N GLU A 151 13.34 19.79 -16.56
CA GLU A 151 12.17 20.28 -15.83
C GLU A 151 11.21 19.15 -15.45
N TRP A 152 10.43 19.38 -14.38
CA TRP A 152 9.40 18.45 -13.92
C TRP A 152 8.02 19.02 -14.21
N ARG A 153 7.21 18.27 -14.96
CA ARG A 153 5.85 18.69 -15.32
C ARG A 153 4.80 17.78 -14.70
N PHE A 154 3.65 18.35 -14.38
CA PHE A 154 2.51 17.60 -13.91
C PHE A 154 2.07 16.61 -14.99
N ALA A 155 1.89 15.35 -14.60
CA ALA A 155 1.46 14.29 -15.50
C ALA A 155 0.08 13.76 -15.11
N GLU A 156 -0.10 13.46 -13.83
CA GLU A 156 -1.29 12.76 -13.34
C GLU A 156 -1.54 13.06 -11.87
N LEU A 157 -2.83 13.06 -11.49
CA LEU A 157 -3.29 13.07 -10.10
C LEU A 157 -4.22 11.89 -9.89
N VAL A 158 -3.92 11.08 -8.88
CA VAL A 158 -4.75 9.94 -8.46
C VAL A 158 -5.28 10.21 -7.06
N PHE A 159 -6.61 10.15 -6.92
CA PHE A 159 -7.29 10.34 -5.64
C PHE A 159 -8.53 9.45 -5.58
N GLU A 160 -8.69 8.73 -4.47
CA GLU A 160 -9.88 7.94 -4.18
C GLU A 160 -10.90 8.83 -3.46
N GLY A 161 -11.79 9.46 -4.23
CA GLY A 161 -12.84 10.33 -3.70
C GLY A 161 -13.42 11.27 -4.75
N SER A 162 -14.25 12.20 -4.31
CA SER A 162 -14.84 13.20 -5.19
C SER A 162 -13.81 14.24 -5.63
N VAL A 163 -13.73 14.46 -6.95
CA VAL A 163 -12.95 15.53 -7.55
C VAL A 163 -13.89 16.64 -7.98
N VAL A 164 -13.63 17.87 -7.53
CA VAL A 164 -14.38 19.05 -7.96
C VAL A 164 -13.63 19.69 -9.11
N ALA A 165 -14.24 19.70 -10.29
CA ALA A 165 -13.73 20.40 -11.47
C ALA A 165 -14.49 21.72 -11.65
N THR A 166 -13.76 22.84 -11.67
CA THR A 166 -14.32 24.18 -11.87
C THR A 166 -13.75 24.77 -13.15
N ARG A 167 -14.62 25.17 -14.07
CA ARG A 167 -14.20 25.89 -15.29
C ARG A 167 -13.74 27.29 -14.91
N GLN A 168 -12.60 27.72 -15.45
CA GLN A 168 -12.06 29.07 -15.32
C GLN A 168 -11.59 29.58 -16.68
N ASP A 169 -11.38 30.89 -16.80
CA ASP A 169 -10.80 31.51 -17.99
C ASP A 169 -9.34 31.02 -18.12
N GLY A 170 -9.11 30.11 -19.08
CA GLY A 170 -7.81 29.46 -19.30
C GLY A 170 -7.74 27.97 -18.93
N GLY A 171 -8.82 27.35 -18.44
CA GLY A 171 -8.89 25.88 -18.35
C GLY A 171 -9.75 25.33 -17.21
N LEU A 172 -9.44 24.11 -16.79
CA LEU A 172 -10.11 23.42 -15.69
C LEU A 172 -9.24 23.48 -14.43
N LYS A 173 -9.78 24.11 -13.39
CA LYS A 173 -9.25 24.01 -12.04
C LYS A 173 -9.78 22.73 -11.40
N LEU A 174 -8.89 21.90 -10.90
CA LEU A 174 -9.25 20.64 -10.22
C LEU A 174 -8.97 20.74 -8.73
N ARG A 175 -9.88 20.23 -7.91
CA ARG A 175 -9.67 20.02 -6.48
C ARG A 175 -9.95 18.57 -6.13
N ALA A 176 -8.94 17.90 -5.60
CA ALA A 176 -9.01 16.53 -5.13
C ALA A 176 -8.51 16.49 -3.69
N GLY A 177 -9.39 16.21 -2.73
CA GLY A 177 -9.05 16.29 -1.30
C GLY A 177 -8.47 17.65 -0.89
N ASP A 178 -7.22 17.63 -0.42
CA ASP A 178 -6.40 18.78 -0.03
C ASP A 178 -5.56 19.36 -1.17
N VAL A 179 -5.57 18.77 -2.37
CA VAL A 179 -4.77 19.23 -3.52
C VAL A 179 -5.61 20.05 -4.49
N GLU A 180 -5.02 21.15 -4.96
CA GLU A 180 -5.56 22.03 -5.99
C GLU A 180 -4.61 22.06 -7.19
N VAL A 181 -5.15 21.81 -8.39
CA VAL A 181 -4.46 21.94 -9.67
C VAL A 181 -5.07 23.12 -10.41
N ARG A 182 -4.25 24.10 -10.78
CA ARG A 182 -4.68 25.30 -11.51
C ARG A 182 -4.02 25.34 -12.89
N PRO A 183 -4.77 25.66 -13.95
CA PRO A 183 -4.16 25.96 -15.24
C PRO A 183 -3.40 27.28 -15.13
N THR A 184 -2.24 27.35 -15.79
CA THR A 184 -1.39 28.53 -15.93
C THR A 184 -1.00 28.65 -17.40
N ASN A 185 -0.43 29.79 -17.81
CA ASN A 185 -0.08 30.03 -19.22
C ASN A 185 0.89 28.98 -19.79
N ASP A 186 1.76 28.41 -18.96
CA ASP A 186 2.82 27.46 -19.36
C ASP A 186 2.62 26.03 -18.82
N GLY A 187 1.42 25.67 -18.34
CA GLY A 187 1.12 24.33 -17.84
C GLY A 187 0.21 24.36 -16.62
N PHE A 188 0.57 23.60 -15.59
CA PHE A 188 -0.23 23.52 -14.37
C PHE A 188 0.54 23.97 -13.15
N GLU A 189 -0.18 24.51 -12.17
CA GLU A 189 0.32 24.70 -10.82
C GLU A 189 -0.39 23.69 -9.90
N VAL A 190 0.39 22.86 -9.23
CA VAL A 190 -0.10 21.85 -8.27
C VAL A 190 0.34 22.24 -6.87
N ARG A 191 -0.61 22.33 -5.95
CA ARG A 191 -0.34 22.71 -4.55
C ARG A 191 -1.27 22.03 -3.57
N ALA A 192 -0.76 21.73 -2.38
CA ALA A 192 -1.58 21.32 -1.26
C ALA A 192 -2.14 22.57 -0.58
N LYS A 193 -3.45 22.62 -0.37
CA LYS A 193 -4.07 23.57 0.53
C LYS A 193 -3.89 23.06 1.96
N ARG A 194 -3.39 23.95 2.82
CA ARG A 194 -3.55 23.76 4.27
C ARG A 194 -5.04 23.90 4.58
N THR A 195 -5.67 22.80 4.96
CA THR A 195 -6.92 22.79 5.73
C THR A 195 -6.66 23.29 7.13
#